data_AF-A0A7S3S5C7-F1
#
_entry.id   AF-A0A7S3S5C7-F1
#
_cell.length_a   1.000
_cell.length_b   1.000
_cell.length_c   1.000
_cell.angle_alpha   90.00
_cell.angle_beta   90.00
_cell.angle_gamma   90.00
#
_symmetry.space_group_name_H-M   'P 1'
#
loop_
_entity.id
_entity.type
_entity.pdbx_description
1 polymer ?
#
loop_
_entity_poly.entity_id
_entity_poly.type
_entity_poly.pdbx_seq_one_letter_code
_entity_poly.pdbx_strand_id
1 'polypeptide(L)'
;MKPGDVVIGLPSSGLHSNGFSLLRSLAEASGTKYRAVAPFDPTRTFGEALLTPSRIYSHAVLALAKAGKLKGAAPITSGGLRRGIPRFLPKELQANLKADTWELPAIFRWIAWKFEIPCDEMIATFNCGIGMVLVASQQDKDEALRILKDLQEEPVVIGELAPRAEGAEQVVLHGVESSWLTLPALGVSMPFCQVLSSLQDKRDVSRTRTCVVGGGAAVTPFRSLLEATDVMSFP
;
A
#
# COMPACT_ATOMS: atom_id res chain seq x y z
N MET A 1 -15.07 -3.54 25.37
CA MET A 1 -13.67 -3.35 24.94
C MET A 1 -12.85 -2.90 26.13
N LYS A 2 -11.56 -3.23 26.17
CA LYS A 2 -10.64 -2.81 27.23
C LYS A 2 -9.20 -2.73 26.70
N PRO A 3 -8.26 -2.11 27.44
CA PRO A 3 -6.85 -2.17 27.10
C PRO A 3 -6.36 -3.62 26.94
N GLY A 4 -5.51 -3.85 25.94
CA GLY A 4 -4.99 -5.17 25.56
C GLY A 4 -5.92 -5.99 24.64
N ASP A 5 -7.11 -5.50 24.30
CA ASP A 5 -7.92 -6.13 23.25
C ASP A 5 -7.23 -5.96 21.88
N VAL A 6 -7.28 -6.99 21.03
CA VAL A 6 -6.59 -6.99 19.73
C VAL A 6 -7.39 -6.24 18.67
N VAL A 7 -6.68 -5.55 17.79
CA VAL A 7 -7.25 -4.90 16.61
C VAL A 7 -6.86 -5.71 15.38
N ILE A 8 -7.87 -6.16 14.64
CA ILE A 8 -7.73 -7.00 13.45
C ILE A 8 -8.22 -6.19 12.23
N GLY A 9 -7.39 -6.11 11.20
CA GLY A 9 -7.74 -5.52 9.91
C GLY A 9 -8.10 -6.60 8.90
N LEU A 10 -9.14 -6.34 8.10
CA LEU A 10 -9.43 -7.11 6.89
C LEU A 10 -8.97 -6.32 5.65
N PRO A 11 -8.26 -6.96 4.70
CA PRO A 11 -7.75 -6.30 3.51
C PRO A 11 -8.87 -5.64 2.68
N SER A 12 -8.60 -4.44 2.18
CA SER A 12 -9.43 -3.80 1.17
C SER A 12 -9.12 -4.38 -0.21
N SER A 13 -10.06 -4.22 -1.15
CA SER A 13 -9.84 -4.57 -2.56
C SER A 13 -9.22 -3.40 -3.35
N GLY A 14 -8.94 -2.27 -2.70
CA GLY A 14 -8.48 -1.04 -3.33
C GLY A 14 -9.09 0.19 -2.64
N LEU A 15 -9.45 1.21 -3.44
CA LEU A 15 -10.03 2.47 -2.94
C LEU A 15 -11.42 2.31 -2.32
N HIS A 16 -12.11 1.20 -2.63
CA HIS A 16 -13.52 0.98 -2.31
C HIS A 16 -14.39 2.13 -2.85
N SER A 17 -15.57 2.34 -2.27
CA SER A 17 -16.55 3.35 -2.69
C SER A 17 -16.23 4.76 -2.18
N ASN A 18 -14.99 5.04 -1.79
CA ASN A 18 -14.58 6.37 -1.33
C ASN A 18 -14.45 7.33 -2.52
N GLY A 19 -15.60 7.90 -2.91
CA GLY A 19 -15.71 9.08 -3.74
C GLY A 19 -15.34 8.87 -5.20
N PHE A 20 -16.35 8.71 -6.07
CA PHE A 20 -16.18 8.92 -7.52
C PHE A 20 -15.62 10.31 -7.84
N SER A 21 -15.88 11.31 -6.98
CA SER A 21 -15.23 12.63 -7.07
C SER A 21 -13.72 12.54 -6.87
N LEU A 22 -13.25 11.75 -5.90
CA LEU A 22 -11.82 11.53 -5.67
C LEU A 22 -11.18 10.81 -6.85
N LEU A 23 -11.85 9.77 -7.38
CA LEU A 23 -11.38 9.06 -8.59
C LEU A 23 -11.24 10.00 -9.80
N ARG A 24 -12.22 10.88 -10.02
CA ARG A 24 -12.17 11.89 -11.09
C ARG A 24 -11.05 12.89 -10.87
N SER A 25 -10.91 13.42 -9.66
CA SER A 25 -9.82 14.34 -9.32
C SER A 25 -8.45 13.69 -9.49
N LEU A 26 -8.28 12.42 -9.11
CA LEU A 26 -7.03 11.67 -9.33
C LEU A 26 -6.73 11.48 -10.83
N ALA A 27 -7.75 11.20 -11.65
CA ALA A 27 -7.59 11.05 -13.09
C ALA A 27 -7.22 12.38 -13.77
N GLU A 28 -7.93 13.45 -13.45
CA GLU A 28 -7.69 14.80 -13.95
C GLU A 28 -6.30 15.31 -13.55
N ALA A 29 -5.97 15.23 -12.27
CA ALA A 29 -4.71 15.76 -11.76
C ALA A 29 -3.48 14.91 -12.17
N SER A 30 -3.65 13.60 -12.37
CA SER A 30 -2.54 12.76 -12.88
C SER A 30 -2.31 12.90 -14.38
N GLY A 31 -3.29 13.43 -15.14
CA GLY A 31 -3.29 13.43 -16.60
C GLY A 31 -3.46 12.04 -17.22
N THR A 32 -3.77 11.02 -16.41
CA THR A 32 -3.87 9.63 -16.86
C THR A 32 -5.24 9.36 -17.47
N LYS A 33 -5.26 8.93 -18.74
CA LYS A 33 -6.50 8.53 -19.41
C LYS A 33 -7.02 7.23 -18.80
N TYR A 34 -8.33 7.11 -18.59
CA TYR A 34 -8.95 5.90 -18.03
C TYR A 34 -8.64 4.61 -18.82
N ARG A 35 -8.44 4.71 -20.14
CA ARG A 35 -8.10 3.56 -21.00
C ARG A 35 -6.60 3.25 -21.08
N ALA A 36 -5.75 4.10 -20.49
CA ALA A 36 -4.32 3.82 -20.41
C ALA A 36 -4.07 2.71 -19.39
N VAL A 37 -2.92 2.05 -19.49
CA VAL A 37 -2.45 1.09 -18.48
C VAL A 37 -2.35 1.79 -17.12
N ALA A 38 -2.78 1.12 -16.04
CA ALA A 38 -2.70 1.71 -14.71
C ALA A 38 -1.22 1.84 -14.27
N PRO A 39 -0.77 3.00 -13.78
CA PRO A 39 0.62 3.19 -13.36
C PRO A 39 1.11 2.26 -12.25
N PHE A 40 0.18 1.66 -11.51
CA PHE A 40 0.43 0.78 -10.37
C PHE A 40 -0.03 -0.68 -10.60
N ASP A 41 -0.61 -0.97 -11.77
CA ASP A 41 -1.00 -2.33 -12.17
C ASP A 41 -0.93 -2.45 -13.70
N PRO A 42 0.10 -3.12 -14.26
CA PRO A 42 0.28 -3.22 -15.71
C PRO A 42 -0.78 -4.11 -16.38
N THR A 43 -1.53 -4.89 -15.60
CA THR A 43 -2.44 -5.93 -16.10
C THR A 43 -3.83 -5.36 -16.42
N ARG A 44 -4.11 -4.12 -15.99
CA ARG A 44 -5.41 -3.48 -16.11
C ARG A 44 -5.28 -2.06 -16.64
N THR A 45 -6.37 -1.55 -17.18
CA THR A 45 -6.49 -0.12 -17.45
C THR A 45 -6.65 0.66 -16.14
N PHE A 46 -6.30 1.94 -16.16
CA PHE A 46 -6.46 2.84 -15.03
C PHE A 46 -7.93 2.88 -14.56
N GLY A 47 -8.88 2.96 -15.49
CA GLY A 47 -10.31 2.94 -15.19
C GLY A 47 -10.77 1.64 -14.51
N GLU A 48 -10.35 0.48 -15.01
CA GLU A 48 -10.67 -0.82 -14.40
C GLU A 48 -10.09 -0.94 -12.98
N ALA A 49 -8.85 -0.50 -12.78
CA ALA A 49 -8.22 -0.53 -11.48
C ALA A 49 -8.94 0.37 -10.46
N LEU A 50 -9.35 1.58 -10.88
CA LEU A 50 -10.14 2.50 -10.05
C LEU A 50 -11.57 1.99 -9.76
N LEU A 51 -12.16 1.22 -10.67
CA LEU A 51 -13.51 0.65 -10.54
C LEU A 51 -13.53 -0.72 -9.85
N THR A 52 -12.42 -1.14 -9.24
CA THR A 52 -12.36 -2.41 -8.50
C THR A 52 -13.49 -2.46 -7.46
N PRO A 53 -14.39 -3.47 -7.52
CA PRO A 53 -15.54 -3.54 -6.63
C PRO A 53 -15.12 -3.58 -5.15
N SER A 54 -15.88 -2.89 -4.31
CA SER A 54 -15.71 -2.91 -2.86
C SER A 54 -15.94 -4.32 -2.31
N ARG A 55 -15.02 -4.78 -1.47
CA ARG A 55 -15.15 -6.05 -0.75
C ARG A 55 -16.28 -5.97 0.28
N ILE A 56 -17.06 -7.04 0.40
CA ILE A 56 -18.20 -7.14 1.32
C ILE A 56 -17.81 -7.99 2.53
N TYR A 57 -17.85 -7.40 3.73
CA TYR A 57 -17.40 -8.04 4.97
C TYR A 57 -18.53 -8.55 5.87
N SER A 58 -19.78 -8.47 5.42
CA SER A 58 -20.96 -8.79 6.26
C SER A 58 -20.93 -10.23 6.80
N HIS A 59 -20.48 -11.19 5.99
CA HIS A 59 -20.34 -12.59 6.40
C HIS A 59 -19.30 -12.76 7.51
N ALA A 60 -18.13 -12.13 7.37
CA ALA A 60 -17.06 -12.16 8.37
C ALA A 60 -17.51 -11.57 9.72
N VAL A 61 -18.13 -10.39 9.68
CA VAL A 61 -18.64 -9.72 10.88
C VAL A 61 -19.72 -10.56 11.56
N LEU A 62 -20.67 -11.11 10.78
CA LEU A 62 -21.74 -11.94 11.31
C LEU A 62 -21.21 -13.24 11.93
N ALA A 63 -20.22 -13.89 11.30
CA ALA A 63 -19.62 -15.12 11.82
C ALA A 63 -18.96 -14.89 13.19
N LEU A 64 -18.16 -13.84 13.33
CA LEU A 64 -17.53 -13.50 14.62
C LEU A 64 -18.54 -13.08 15.69
N ALA A 65 -19.58 -12.32 15.30
CA ALA A 65 -20.64 -11.93 16.21
C ALA A 65 -21.38 -13.15 16.75
N LYS A 66 -21.75 -14.11 15.88
CA LYS A 66 -22.41 -15.37 16.26
C LYS A 66 -21.54 -16.24 17.16
N ALA A 67 -20.22 -16.23 16.96
CA ALA A 67 -19.27 -16.95 17.81
C ALA A 67 -19.00 -16.25 19.15
N GLY A 68 -19.54 -15.04 19.38
CA GLY A 68 -19.27 -14.25 20.58
C GLY A 68 -17.85 -13.70 20.66
N LYS A 69 -17.14 -13.61 19.52
CA LYS A 69 -15.73 -13.21 19.42
C LYS A 69 -15.53 -11.77 18.96
N LEU A 70 -16.62 -11.06 18.66
CA LEU A 70 -16.61 -9.68 18.20
C LEU A 70 -16.94 -8.71 19.34
N LYS A 71 -16.02 -7.79 19.64
CA LYS A 71 -16.24 -6.69 20.58
C LYS A 71 -16.61 -5.39 19.88
N GLY A 72 -16.25 -5.24 18.61
CA GLY A 72 -16.69 -4.14 17.77
C GLY A 72 -16.13 -4.27 16.35
N ALA A 73 -16.76 -3.56 15.43
CA ALA A 73 -16.41 -3.54 14.02
C ALA A 73 -16.65 -2.14 13.45
N ALA A 74 -15.77 -1.68 12.57
CA ALA A 74 -16.00 -0.49 11.77
C ALA A 74 -15.51 -0.67 10.32
N PRO A 75 -16.38 -0.41 9.33
CA PRO A 75 -15.93 -0.31 7.95
C PRO A 75 -15.12 0.97 7.76
N ILE A 76 -13.98 0.85 7.08
CA ILE A 76 -13.11 1.98 6.78
C ILE A 76 -13.52 2.57 5.44
N THR A 77 -14.27 3.68 5.54
CA THR A 77 -14.87 4.39 4.42
C THR A 77 -14.29 5.81 4.34
N SER A 78 -15.12 6.85 4.22
CA SER A 78 -14.66 8.24 4.11
C SER A 78 -14.06 8.71 5.43
N GLY A 79 -12.87 9.31 5.35
CA GLY A 79 -12.08 9.73 6.50
C GLY A 79 -11.03 8.72 6.97
N GLY A 80 -10.86 7.62 6.24
CA GLY A 80 -9.78 6.66 6.42
C GLY A 80 -9.74 6.01 7.80
N LEU A 81 -8.57 5.48 8.16
CA LEU A 81 -8.34 4.83 9.44
C LEU A 81 -8.49 5.82 10.61
N ARG A 82 -7.96 7.04 10.48
CA ARG A 82 -7.95 8.04 11.56
C ARG A 82 -9.37 8.41 12.02
N ARG A 83 -10.32 8.58 11.09
CA ARG A 83 -11.70 8.97 11.43
C ARG A 83 -12.68 7.80 11.45
N GLY A 84 -12.36 6.68 10.82
CA GLY A 84 -13.21 5.50 10.80
C GLY A 84 -13.23 4.78 12.15
N ILE A 85 -12.06 4.52 12.73
CA ILE A 85 -11.92 3.74 13.97
C ILE A 85 -12.54 4.43 15.20
N PRO A 86 -12.42 5.75 15.41
CA PRO A 86 -13.04 6.42 16.55
C PRO A 86 -14.56 6.30 16.63
N ARG A 87 -15.25 6.00 15.52
CA ARG A 87 -16.73 5.94 15.48
C ARG A 87 -17.32 4.83 16.35
N PHE A 88 -16.54 3.81 16.68
CA PHE A 88 -16.99 2.67 17.48
C PHE A 88 -16.11 2.39 18.72
N LEU A 89 -15.05 3.18 18.90
CA LEU A 89 -14.10 3.03 20.00
C LEU A 89 -14.54 3.89 21.20
N PRO A 90 -14.58 3.35 22.43
CA PRO A 90 -14.80 4.13 23.65
C PRO A 90 -13.83 5.32 23.77
N LYS A 91 -14.30 6.43 24.37
CA LYS A 91 -13.54 7.69 24.44
C LYS A 91 -12.22 7.56 25.22
N GLU A 92 -12.19 6.63 26.16
CA GLU A 92 -11.09 6.33 27.08
C GLU A 92 -10.06 5.37 26.46
N LEU A 93 -10.31 4.88 25.24
CA LEU A 93 -9.42 3.96 24.53
C LEU A 93 -8.82 4.62 23.28
N GLN A 94 -7.61 4.16 22.97
CA GLN A 94 -6.84 4.49 21.78
C GLN A 94 -6.49 3.19 21.04
N ALA A 95 -6.56 3.19 19.72
CA ALA A 95 -6.07 2.10 18.89
C ALA A 95 -4.61 2.38 18.50
N ASN A 96 -3.70 1.55 19.00
CA ASN A 96 -2.28 1.60 18.65
C ASN A 96 -2.01 0.60 17.55
N LEU A 97 -1.89 1.12 16.34
CA LEU A 97 -1.72 0.36 15.12
C LEU A 97 -0.24 0.33 14.70
N LYS A 98 0.17 -0.72 14.00
CA LYS A 98 1.54 -0.92 13.54
C LYS A 98 1.58 -1.07 12.01
N ALA A 99 2.08 -0.06 11.31
CA ALA A 99 2.03 -0.01 9.84
C ALA A 99 2.88 -1.09 9.14
N ASP A 100 3.87 -1.66 9.83
CA ASP A 100 4.72 -2.75 9.35
C ASP A 100 4.00 -4.11 9.34
N THR A 101 2.81 -4.20 9.94
CA THR A 101 2.03 -5.46 9.98
C THR A 101 1.26 -5.75 8.70
N TRP A 102 1.08 -4.77 7.80
CA TRP A 102 0.50 -4.99 6.48
C TRP A 102 1.21 -4.16 5.40
N GLU A 103 1.12 -4.63 4.16
CA GLU A 103 1.66 -3.90 3.03
C GLU A 103 0.69 -2.81 2.56
N LEU A 104 1.19 -1.59 2.35
CA LEU A 104 0.41 -0.54 1.70
C LEU A 104 0.21 -0.88 0.20
N PRO A 105 -1.03 -1.09 -0.28
CA PRO A 105 -1.25 -1.49 -1.67
C PRO A 105 -0.71 -0.48 -2.69
N ALA A 106 -0.30 -0.98 -3.86
CA ALA A 106 0.40 -0.21 -4.90
C ALA A 106 -0.33 1.07 -5.33
N ILE A 107 -1.67 1.03 -5.39
CA ILE A 107 -2.48 2.21 -5.71
C ILE A 107 -2.29 3.34 -4.70
N PHE A 108 -2.22 3.05 -3.40
CA PHE A 108 -2.02 4.06 -2.37
C PHE A 108 -0.59 4.58 -2.37
N ARG A 109 0.41 3.71 -2.61
CA ARG A 109 1.80 4.13 -2.81
C ARG A 109 1.93 5.07 -4.00
N TRP A 110 1.28 4.74 -5.12
CA TRP A 110 1.25 5.60 -6.31
C TRP A 110 0.58 6.94 -6.02
N ILE A 111 -0.56 6.96 -5.32
CA ILE A 111 -1.24 8.21 -4.93
C ILE A 111 -0.33 9.06 -4.04
N ALA A 112 0.23 8.48 -2.98
CA ALA A 112 1.12 9.19 -2.05
C ALA A 112 2.33 9.80 -2.77
N TRP A 113 2.97 9.02 -3.66
CA TRP A 113 4.12 9.50 -4.43
C TRP A 113 3.74 10.54 -5.49
N LYS A 114 2.70 10.27 -6.30
CA LYS A 114 2.33 11.12 -7.45
C LYS A 114 1.83 12.50 -7.03
N PHE A 115 1.16 12.58 -5.88
CA PHE A 115 0.56 13.80 -5.35
C PHE A 115 1.28 14.33 -4.10
N GLU A 116 2.42 13.73 -3.74
CA GLU A 116 3.23 14.12 -2.57
C GLU A 116 2.41 14.22 -1.27
N ILE A 117 1.42 13.33 -1.11
CA ILE A 117 0.49 13.35 0.02
C ILE A 117 1.21 12.80 1.26
N PRO A 118 1.27 13.57 2.37
CA PRO A 118 1.86 13.09 3.61
C PRO A 118 1.14 11.86 4.16
N CYS A 119 1.88 10.99 4.86
CA CYS A 119 1.34 9.79 5.50
C CYS A 119 0.10 10.06 6.37
N ASP A 120 0.15 11.13 7.18
CA ASP A 120 -0.98 11.48 8.06
C ASP A 120 -2.26 11.81 7.28
N GLU A 121 -2.14 12.47 6.13
CA GLU A 121 -3.27 12.76 5.25
C GLU A 121 -3.75 11.49 4.53
N MET A 122 -2.82 10.60 4.14
CA MET A 122 -3.19 9.29 3.59
C MET A 122 -4.07 8.50 4.57
N ILE A 123 -3.65 8.40 5.84
CA ILE A 123 -4.37 7.68 6.91
C ILE A 123 -5.72 8.35 7.23
N ALA A 124 -5.80 9.67 7.13
CA ALA A 124 -7.02 10.45 7.41
C ALA A 124 -8.02 10.51 6.25
N THR A 125 -7.65 9.99 5.08
CA THR A 125 -8.45 10.07 3.85
C THR A 125 -8.79 8.69 3.32
N PHE A 126 -7.81 7.80 3.28
CA PHE A 126 -7.90 6.49 2.64
C PHE A 126 -7.94 5.34 3.64
N ASN A 127 -8.39 4.19 3.15
CA ASN A 127 -8.38 2.95 3.92
C ASN A 127 -6.97 2.32 4.05
N CYS A 128 -6.01 2.77 3.23
CA CYS A 128 -4.61 2.33 3.26
C CYS A 128 -4.43 0.81 3.23
N GLY A 129 -5.33 0.09 2.55
CA GLY A 129 -5.29 -1.36 2.44
C GLY A 129 -6.14 -2.12 3.45
N ILE A 130 -6.77 -1.45 4.43
CA ILE A 130 -7.64 -2.08 5.43
C ILE A 130 -9.07 -1.58 5.27
N GLY A 131 -9.96 -2.43 4.77
CA GLY A 131 -11.36 -2.06 4.50
C GLY A 131 -12.31 -2.23 5.68
N MET A 132 -11.94 -3.06 6.65
CA MET A 132 -12.71 -3.29 7.87
C MET A 132 -11.76 -3.46 9.05
N VAL A 133 -12.09 -2.84 10.17
CA VAL A 133 -11.39 -3.02 11.44
C VAL A 133 -12.32 -3.71 12.43
N LEU A 134 -11.80 -4.72 13.11
CA LEU A 134 -12.49 -5.55 14.08
C LEU A 134 -11.72 -5.54 15.40
N VAL A 135 -12.43 -5.63 16.52
CA VAL A 135 -11.84 -5.78 17.84
C VAL A 135 -12.28 -7.10 18.45
N ALA A 136 -11.33 -7.87 18.95
CA ALA A 136 -11.55 -9.12 19.69
C ALA A 136 -10.80 -9.08 21.01
N SER A 137 -11.12 -9.99 21.94
CA SER A 137 -10.30 -10.12 23.15
C SER A 137 -8.94 -10.73 22.83
N GLN A 138 -7.93 -10.43 23.63
CA GLN A 138 -6.63 -11.11 23.51
C GLN A 138 -6.75 -12.65 23.61
N GLN A 139 -7.66 -13.13 24.45
CA GLN A 139 -7.88 -14.56 24.68
C GLN A 139 -8.58 -15.24 23.48
N ASP A 140 -9.41 -14.49 22.76
CA ASP A 140 -10.17 -14.97 21.60
C ASP A 140 -9.44 -14.74 20.28
N LYS A 141 -8.26 -14.12 20.30
CA LYS A 141 -7.50 -13.71 19.11
C LYS A 141 -7.36 -14.85 18.09
N ASP A 142 -6.83 -16.00 18.52
CA ASP A 142 -6.50 -17.09 17.61
C ASP A 142 -7.76 -17.73 17.01
N GLU A 143 -8.84 -17.83 17.80
CA GLU A 143 -10.13 -18.33 17.33
C GLU A 143 -10.77 -17.36 16.33
N ALA A 144 -10.74 -16.05 16.61
CA ALA A 144 -11.24 -15.04 15.70
C ALA A 144 -10.48 -15.06 14.36
N LEU A 145 -9.15 -15.16 14.40
CA LEU A 145 -8.32 -15.29 13.20
C LEU A 145 -8.64 -16.57 12.43
N ARG A 146 -8.87 -17.69 13.11
CA ARG A 146 -9.27 -18.96 12.46
C ARG A 146 -10.59 -18.80 11.71
N ILE A 147 -11.64 -18.30 12.36
CA ILE A 147 -12.96 -18.09 11.75
C ILE A 147 -12.85 -17.23 10.48
N LEU A 148 -12.08 -16.14 10.56
CA LEU A 148 -11.87 -15.23 9.43
C LEU A 148 -11.06 -15.86 8.28
N LYS A 149 -10.04 -16.68 8.61
CA LYS A 149 -9.26 -17.42 7.60
C LYS A 149 -10.08 -18.51 6.91
N ASP A 150 -10.95 -19.20 7.65
CA ASP A 150 -11.87 -20.20 7.08
C ASP A 150 -12.85 -19.56 6.08
N LEU A 151 -13.14 -18.27 6.25
CA LEU A 151 -13.93 -17.45 5.32
C LEU A 151 -13.09 -16.78 4.21
N GLN A 152 -11.79 -17.08 4.11
CA GLN A 152 -10.87 -16.52 3.11
C GLN A 152 -10.76 -14.99 3.17
N GLU A 153 -10.83 -14.41 4.38
CA GLU A 153 -10.77 -12.96 4.59
C GLU A 153 -9.35 -12.41 4.84
N GLU A 154 -8.33 -13.27 4.87
CA GLU A 154 -6.91 -12.89 5.06
C GLU A 154 -6.68 -11.88 6.21
N PRO A 155 -7.15 -12.18 7.43
CA PRO A 155 -7.09 -11.22 8.54
C PRO A 155 -5.66 -10.96 9.00
N VAL A 156 -5.40 -9.70 9.34
CA VAL A 156 -4.10 -9.24 9.86
C VAL A 156 -4.31 -8.62 11.24
N VAL A 157 -3.44 -8.97 12.20
CA VAL A 157 -3.43 -8.28 13.50
C VAL A 157 -2.66 -6.98 13.32
N ILE A 158 -3.39 -5.87 13.29
CA ILE A 158 -2.84 -4.56 12.96
C ILE A 158 -2.47 -3.74 14.19
N GLY A 159 -2.81 -4.21 15.39
CA GLY A 159 -2.52 -3.48 16.62
C GLY A 159 -3.30 -3.97 17.83
N GLU A 160 -3.39 -3.11 18.82
CA GLU A 160 -4.09 -3.36 20.09
C GLU A 160 -4.71 -2.08 20.64
N LEU A 161 -5.67 -2.24 21.56
CA LEU A 161 -6.26 -1.12 22.29
C LEU A 161 -5.42 -0.77 23.52
N ALA A 162 -5.20 0.52 23.73
CA ALA A 162 -4.49 1.07 24.88
C ALA A 162 -5.36 2.11 25.62
N PRO A 163 -5.06 2.44 26.89
CA PRO A 163 -5.67 3.57 27.55
C PRO A 163 -5.35 4.87 26.81
N ARG A 164 -6.32 5.76 26.69
CA ARG A 164 -6.16 7.07 26.08
C ARG A 164 -6.00 8.16 27.14
N ALA A 165 -4.94 8.96 27.01
CA ALA A 165 -4.80 10.20 27.76
C ALA A 165 -5.78 11.26 27.24
N GLU A 166 -6.23 12.15 28.13
CA GLU A 166 -7.12 13.26 27.75
C GLU A 166 -6.48 14.13 26.66
N GLY A 167 -7.24 14.46 25.63
CA GLY A 167 -6.75 15.26 24.48
C GLY A 167 -5.88 14.51 23.48
N ALA A 168 -5.44 13.27 23.75
CA ALA A 168 -4.65 12.49 22.79
C ALA A 168 -5.49 12.00 21.60
N GLU A 169 -4.86 11.63 20.50
CA GLU A 169 -5.54 11.00 19.35
C GLU A 169 -6.15 9.64 19.72
N GLN A 170 -7.28 9.24 19.12
CA GLN A 170 -7.85 7.89 19.34
C GLN A 170 -7.21 6.82 18.43
N VAL A 171 -6.45 7.23 17.42
CA VAL A 171 -5.76 6.31 16.50
C VAL A 171 -4.34 6.78 16.32
N VAL A 172 -3.39 5.94 16.74
CA VAL A 172 -1.96 6.17 16.54
C VAL A 172 -1.44 5.05 15.65
N LEU A 173 -0.78 5.41 14.56
CA LEU A 173 -0.17 4.45 13.64
C LEU A 173 1.34 4.62 13.72
N HIS A 174 2.04 3.57 14.17
CA HIS A 174 3.48 3.55 14.34
C HIS A 174 4.19 3.03 13.09
N GLY A 175 5.39 3.55 12.82
CA GLY A 175 6.28 3.04 11.77
C GLY A 175 5.82 3.34 10.33
N VAL A 176 4.99 4.37 10.12
CA VAL A 176 4.38 4.63 8.81
C VAL A 176 5.43 5.00 7.76
N GLU A 177 6.25 6.01 8.04
CA GLU A 177 7.26 6.50 7.10
C GLU A 177 8.29 5.41 6.77
N SER A 178 8.74 4.68 7.78
CA SER A 178 9.72 3.60 7.62
C SER A 178 9.17 2.38 6.89
N SER A 179 7.85 2.14 6.92
CA SER A 179 7.23 0.94 6.32
C SER A 179 6.61 1.21 4.95
N TRP A 180 6.09 2.43 4.74
CA TRP A 180 5.36 2.77 3.52
C TRP A 180 6.14 3.71 2.58
N LEU A 181 7.07 4.51 3.12
CA LEU A 181 7.79 5.55 2.36
C LEU A 181 9.32 5.33 2.32
N THR A 182 9.84 4.16 2.70
CA THR A 182 11.29 3.86 2.58
C THR A 182 11.77 3.63 1.15
N LEU A 183 10.86 3.52 0.17
CA LEU A 183 11.23 3.19 -1.21
C LEU A 183 11.73 4.37 -2.06
N PRO A 184 11.25 5.63 -1.95
CA PRO A 184 11.76 6.72 -2.80
C PRO A 184 13.16 7.21 -2.41
N ALA A 185 13.53 7.17 -1.12
CA ALA A 185 14.80 7.72 -0.63
C ALA A 185 16.03 6.82 -0.92
N LEU A 186 15.81 5.54 -1.19
CA LEU A 186 16.89 4.56 -1.45
C LEU A 186 17.23 4.40 -2.95
N GLY A 187 16.66 5.21 -3.84
CA GLY A 187 16.89 5.07 -5.28
C GLY A 187 16.39 3.75 -5.87
N VAL A 188 15.62 2.97 -5.09
CA VAL A 188 14.98 1.76 -5.57
C VAL A 188 13.66 2.19 -6.20
N SER A 189 13.69 2.25 -7.54
CA SER A 189 12.50 2.38 -8.37
C SER A 189 11.38 1.52 -7.78
N MET A 190 10.26 2.17 -7.43
CA MET A 190 8.98 1.49 -7.36
C MET A 190 8.89 0.57 -8.60
N PRO A 191 8.51 -0.71 -8.46
CA PRO A 191 8.33 -1.54 -9.63
C PRO A 191 7.10 -0.95 -10.32
N PHE A 192 7.26 -0.14 -11.38
CA PHE A 192 6.48 -0.23 -12.59
C PHE A 192 6.81 0.85 -13.64
N CYS A 193 6.73 0.39 -14.89
CA CYS A 193 6.72 1.09 -16.18
C CYS A 193 8.04 1.65 -16.74
N GLN A 194 8.86 2.44 -16.04
CA GLN A 194 10.03 3.04 -16.72
C GLN A 194 11.08 2.02 -17.19
N VAL A 195 11.28 0.94 -16.42
CA VAL A 195 12.18 -0.17 -16.78
C VAL A 195 11.60 -1.05 -17.91
N LEU A 196 10.27 -1.05 -18.11
CA LEU A 196 9.65 -1.77 -19.23
C LEU A 196 9.51 -0.89 -20.48
N SER A 197 9.32 0.42 -20.33
CA SER A 197 9.34 1.36 -21.47
C SER A 197 10.73 1.49 -22.07
N SER A 198 11.79 1.35 -21.26
CA SER A 198 13.17 1.27 -21.78
C SER A 198 13.48 -0.06 -22.48
N LEU A 199 12.68 -1.11 -22.25
CA LEU A 199 12.77 -2.40 -22.93
C LEU A 199 11.78 -2.55 -24.10
N GLN A 200 10.78 -1.66 -24.21
CA GLN A 200 9.84 -1.58 -25.33
C GLN A 200 10.22 -0.43 -26.24
N ASP A 201 11.35 -0.58 -26.92
CA ASP A 201 11.73 0.34 -27.99
C ASP A 201 10.80 0.15 -29.20
N LYS A 202 10.03 1.19 -29.52
CA LYS A 202 9.58 1.46 -30.88
C LYS A 202 9.93 2.89 -31.27
N ARG A 203 11.21 3.07 -31.62
CA ARG A 203 11.76 3.94 -32.65
C ARG A 203 11.60 5.45 -32.40
N ASP A 204 12.64 6.05 -31.83
CA ASP A 204 13.29 7.20 -32.46
C ASP A 204 14.81 7.17 -32.20
N VAL A 205 15.60 7.37 -33.26
CA VAL A 205 16.99 6.91 -33.36
C VAL A 205 17.94 7.96 -32.79
N SER A 206 18.41 7.77 -31.55
CA SER A 206 19.72 8.28 -31.13
C SER A 206 20.75 7.18 -31.31
N ARG A 207 21.77 7.41 -32.15
CA ARG A 207 22.82 6.42 -32.43
C ARG A 207 23.71 6.23 -31.20
N THR A 208 23.36 5.29 -30.33
CA THR A 208 24.29 4.77 -29.32
C THR A 208 25.29 3.85 -30.01
N ARG A 209 26.57 4.28 -30.04
CA ARG A 209 27.68 3.44 -30.51
C ARG A 209 28.08 2.49 -29.39
N THR A 210 27.64 1.23 -29.49
CA THR A 210 28.05 0.17 -28.57
C THR A 210 29.40 -0.39 -29.01
N CYS A 211 30.42 -0.28 -28.16
CA CYS A 211 31.69 -0.98 -28.33
C CYS A 211 31.63 -2.30 -27.55
N VAL A 212 31.89 -3.42 -28.22
CA VAL A 212 31.98 -4.73 -27.58
C VAL A 212 33.46 -5.05 -27.37
N VAL A 213 33.89 -5.07 -26.11
CA VAL A 213 35.27 -5.39 -25.75
C VAL A 213 35.32 -6.86 -25.30
N GLY A 214 36.01 -7.69 -26.08
CA GLY A 214 36.24 -9.10 -25.75
C GLY A 214 37.61 -9.31 -25.13
N GLY A 215 37.65 -9.85 -23.90
CA GLY A 215 38.89 -10.29 -23.26
C GLY A 215 39.22 -11.74 -23.61
N GLY A 216 40.50 -12.02 -23.88
CA GLY A 216 41.04 -13.38 -24.07
C GLY A 216 41.79 -13.88 -22.83
N ALA A 217 42.27 -15.13 -22.85
CA ALA A 217 42.90 -15.78 -21.69
C ALA A 217 44.08 -15.01 -21.05
N ALA A 218 44.71 -14.07 -21.77
CA ALA A 218 45.82 -13.26 -21.28
C ALA A 218 45.42 -11.83 -20.80
N VAL A 219 44.22 -11.33 -21.14
CA VAL A 219 43.80 -9.94 -20.82
C VAL A 219 42.34 -9.93 -20.40
N THR A 220 42.08 -9.46 -19.17
CA THR A 220 40.72 -9.41 -18.64
C THR A 220 39.90 -8.34 -19.35
N PRO A 221 38.57 -8.53 -19.47
CA PRO A 221 37.69 -7.56 -20.13
C PRO A 221 37.79 -6.15 -19.55
N PHE A 222 38.06 -6.04 -18.24
CA PHE A 222 38.23 -4.76 -17.56
C PHE A 222 39.53 -4.05 -17.94
N ARG A 223 40.62 -4.80 -18.15
CA ARG A 223 41.90 -4.24 -18.60
C ARG A 223 41.84 -3.78 -20.06
N SER A 224 41.16 -4.54 -20.92
CA SER A 224 40.90 -4.13 -22.30
C SER A 224 40.00 -2.90 -22.40
N LEU A 225 39.08 -2.70 -21.43
CA LEU A 225 38.25 -1.50 -21.35
C LEU A 225 39.08 -0.25 -21.02
N LEU A 226 40.00 -0.35 -20.06
CA LEU A 226 40.89 0.75 -19.67
C LEU A 226 41.87 1.12 -20.79
N GLU A 227 42.43 0.14 -21.48
CA GLU A 227 43.30 0.38 -22.64
C GLU A 227 42.53 1.02 -23.80
N ALA A 228 41.26 0.65 -24.02
CA ALA A 228 40.42 1.28 -25.04
C ALA A 228 40.06 2.74 -24.73
N THR A 229 40.03 3.14 -23.45
CA THR A 229 39.80 4.54 -23.07
C THR A 229 41.02 5.43 -23.27
N ASP A 230 42.24 4.88 -23.18
CA ASP A 230 43.49 5.64 -23.38
C ASP A 230 43.83 5.86 -24.87
N VAL A 231 43.26 5.07 -25.79
CA VAL A 231 43.50 5.17 -27.24
C VAL A 231 42.40 6.00 -27.94
N MET A 232 41.64 6.83 -27.23
CA MET A 232 40.65 7.73 -27.84
C MET A 232 41.31 8.92 -28.55
N SER A 233 42.05 8.63 -29.61
CA SER A 233 42.23 9.49 -30.78
C SER A 233 41.73 8.69 -31.99
N PHE A 234 40.44 8.83 -32.32
CA PHE A 234 39.94 8.37 -33.62
C PHE A 234 39.21 9.54 -34.32
N PRO A 235 39.38 9.64 -35.66
CA PRO A 235 38.98 10.77 -36.51
C PRO A 235 37.47 10.95 -36.67
#